data_AF-A0A8I0LWS5-F1
#
_entry.id   AF-A0A8I0LWS5-F1
#
_cell.length_a   1.000
_cell.length_b   1.000
_cell.length_c   1.000
_cell.angle_alpha   90.00
_cell.angle_beta   90.00
_cell.angle_gamma   90.00
#
_symmetry.space_group_name_H-M   'P 1'
#
loop_
_entity.id
_entity.type
_entity.pdbx_description
1 polymer ?
#
loop_
_entity_poly.entity_id
_entity_poly.type
_entity_poly.pdbx_seq_one_letter_code
_entity_poly.pdbx_strand_id
1 'polypeptide(L)'
;MNEPNWAEVLTAVSAAIVPAVVLLVGLMLGRRQSRSEELTRVRLEYYKSLAPSLNRIMCYMLFIGTWRDDSPADVIHLKRHVDTTFHTAAPLFSPATAAAYKNMMDLTFTTYGNWGDDARLRTSAFRRRQAWKRQSQTPWADSWNSFFTVSDDEAITEEWFAAYRKAYDSLLAQMVDDIQLSKRRDIYTTETVSLNAHNDQRPRVTGRQGRITARQ
;
A
#
# COMPACT_ATOMS: atom_id res chain seq x y z
N MET A 1 34.28 -68.90 -18.52
CA MET A 1 33.36 -67.82 -18.10
C MET A 1 34.15 -67.01 -17.08
N ASN A 2 34.65 -65.83 -17.46
CA ASN A 2 35.37 -64.98 -16.53
C ASN A 2 34.36 -64.42 -15.53
N GLU A 3 34.48 -64.81 -14.26
CA GLU A 3 33.73 -64.13 -13.22
C GLU A 3 34.23 -62.68 -13.13
N PRO A 4 33.32 -61.70 -13.06
CA PRO A 4 33.72 -60.31 -12.96
C PRO A 4 34.55 -60.10 -11.69
N ASN A 5 35.75 -59.54 -11.85
CA ASN A 5 36.59 -59.17 -10.74
C ASN A 5 35.85 -58.08 -9.94
N TRP A 6 35.55 -58.35 -8.67
CA TRP A 6 34.79 -57.43 -7.81
C TRP A 6 35.38 -56.02 -7.77
N ALA A 7 36.69 -55.87 -7.99
CA ALA A 7 37.35 -54.59 -8.13
C ALA A 7 36.87 -53.79 -9.37
N GLU A 8 36.68 -54.45 -10.51
CA GLU A 8 36.18 -53.80 -11.74
C GLU A 8 34.74 -53.32 -11.57
N VAL A 9 33.90 -54.14 -10.90
CA VAL A 9 32.52 -53.76 -10.55
C VAL A 9 32.51 -52.55 -9.63
N LEU A 10 33.36 -52.52 -8.60
CA LEU A 10 33.44 -51.39 -7.66
C LEU A 10 33.86 -50.09 -8.35
N THR A 11 34.79 -50.19 -9.31
CA THR A 11 35.32 -49.03 -10.05
C THR A 11 34.30 -48.49 -11.05
N ALA A 12 33.56 -49.37 -11.72
CA ALA A 12 32.47 -48.98 -12.61
C ALA A 12 31.32 -48.31 -11.83
N VAL A 13 30.98 -48.85 -10.64
CA VAL A 13 29.95 -48.29 -9.77
C VAL A 13 30.35 -46.91 -9.25
N SER A 14 31.60 -46.73 -8.78
CA SER A 14 32.06 -45.42 -8.29
C SER A 14 32.10 -44.36 -9.39
N ALA A 15 32.47 -44.74 -10.62
CA ALA A 15 32.45 -43.84 -11.78
C ALA A 15 31.02 -43.41 -12.17
N ALA A 16 30.01 -44.25 -11.93
CA ALA A 16 28.61 -43.94 -12.22
C ALA A 16 27.92 -43.12 -11.11
N ILE A 17 28.36 -43.24 -9.86
CA ILE A 17 27.73 -42.56 -8.71
C ILE A 17 27.85 -41.04 -8.81
N VAL A 18 29.03 -40.51 -9.14
CA VAL A 18 29.26 -39.07 -9.22
C VAL A 18 28.31 -38.38 -10.23
N PRO A 19 28.25 -38.80 -11.51
CA PRO A 19 27.32 -38.21 -12.47
C PRO A 19 25.85 -38.43 -12.09
N ALA A 20 25.50 -39.55 -11.45
CA ALA A 20 24.14 -39.79 -10.96
C ALA A 20 23.73 -38.81 -9.84
N VAL A 21 24.62 -38.55 -8.88
CA VAL A 21 24.40 -37.57 -7.80
C VAL A 21 24.29 -36.15 -8.37
N VAL A 22 25.19 -35.77 -9.29
CA VAL A 22 25.13 -34.45 -9.95
C VAL A 22 23.82 -34.27 -10.70
N LEU A 23 23.35 -35.30 -11.44
CA LEU A 23 22.07 -35.28 -12.13
C LEU A 23 20.90 -35.11 -11.15
N LEU A 24 20.87 -35.88 -10.06
CA LEU A 24 19.82 -35.80 -9.03
C LEU A 24 19.78 -34.42 -8.37
N VAL A 25 20.94 -33.88 -8.00
CA VAL A 25 21.05 -32.53 -7.42
C VAL A 25 20.60 -31.48 -8.43
N GLY A 26 21.03 -31.59 -9.69
CA GLY A 26 20.61 -30.69 -10.76
C GLY A 26 19.10 -30.69 -10.99
N LEU A 27 18.46 -31.86 -11.04
CA LEU A 27 17.01 -32.00 -11.17
C LEU A 27 16.27 -31.46 -9.93
N MET A 28 16.79 -31.68 -8.72
CA MET A 28 16.21 -31.18 -7.48
C MET A 28 16.28 -29.65 -7.39
N LEU A 29 17.45 -29.07 -7.71
CA LEU A 29 17.64 -27.61 -7.76
C LEU A 29 16.76 -26.98 -8.84
N GLY A 30 16.73 -27.53 -10.04
CA GLY A 30 15.91 -27.03 -11.15
C GLY A 30 14.41 -27.01 -10.81
N ARG A 31 13.89 -28.06 -10.15
CA ARG A 31 12.49 -28.10 -9.69
C ARG A 31 12.17 -27.11 -8.59
N ARG A 32 13.12 -26.84 -7.68
CA ARG A 32 12.94 -25.83 -6.61
C ARG A 32 12.99 -24.42 -7.19
N GLN A 33 13.92 -24.19 -8.12
CA GLN A 33 14.10 -22.91 -8.78
C GLN A 33 12.87 -22.54 -9.62
N SER A 34 12.30 -23.47 -10.40
CA SER A 34 11.12 -23.19 -11.23
C SER A 34 9.89 -22.80 -10.41
N ARG A 35 9.63 -23.47 -9.27
CA ARG A 35 8.55 -23.11 -8.35
C ARG A 35 8.76 -21.74 -7.69
N SER A 36 10.00 -21.41 -7.35
CA SER A 36 10.35 -20.11 -6.78
C SER A 36 10.13 -18.99 -7.81
N GLU A 37 10.54 -19.21 -9.06
CA GLU A 37 10.36 -18.26 -10.16
C GLU A 37 8.89 -18.00 -10.48
N GLU A 38 8.05 -19.03 -10.42
CA GLU A 38 6.60 -18.89 -10.62
C GLU A 38 5.94 -18.07 -9.50
N LEU A 39 6.27 -18.35 -8.24
CA LEU A 39 5.77 -17.57 -7.10
C LEU A 39 6.21 -16.10 -7.19
N THR A 40 7.49 -15.85 -7.50
CA THR A 40 8.01 -14.49 -7.70
C THR A 40 7.31 -13.78 -8.86
N ARG A 41 7.04 -14.48 -9.96
CA ARG A 41 6.31 -13.93 -11.11
C ARG A 41 4.91 -13.48 -10.71
N VAL A 42 4.15 -14.32 -10.00
CA VAL A 42 2.78 -14.00 -9.59
C VAL A 42 2.78 -12.84 -8.57
N ARG A 43 3.71 -12.82 -7.60
CA ARG A 43 3.86 -11.68 -6.68
C ARG A 43 4.16 -10.37 -7.40
N LEU A 44 5.03 -10.41 -8.41
CA LEU A 44 5.36 -9.24 -9.22
C LEU A 44 4.16 -8.73 -10.01
N GLU A 45 3.32 -9.63 -10.52
CA GLU A 45 2.08 -9.27 -11.22
C GLU A 45 1.10 -8.54 -10.29
N TYR A 46 0.85 -9.09 -9.11
CA TYR A 46 0.01 -8.42 -8.11
C TYR A 46 0.62 -7.10 -7.63
N TYR A 47 1.94 -7.02 -7.47
CA TYR A 47 2.61 -5.77 -7.14
C TYR A 47 2.39 -4.70 -8.22
N LYS A 48 2.55 -5.05 -9.51
CA LYS A 48 2.30 -4.12 -10.63
C LYS A 48 0.86 -3.63 -10.68
N SER A 49 -0.09 -4.46 -10.26
CA SER A 49 -1.51 -4.09 -10.17
C SER A 49 -1.81 -3.21 -8.93
N LEU A 50 -1.28 -3.56 -7.77
CA LEU A 50 -1.57 -2.91 -6.49
C LEU A 50 -0.82 -1.59 -6.30
N ALA A 51 0.46 -1.53 -6.66
CA ALA A 51 1.32 -0.40 -6.35
C ALA A 51 0.80 0.95 -6.91
N PRO A 52 0.32 1.05 -8.18
CA PRO A 52 -0.25 2.29 -8.68
C PRO A 52 -1.50 2.75 -7.91
N SER A 53 -2.37 1.81 -7.53
CA SER A 53 -3.60 2.09 -6.80
C SER A 53 -3.31 2.51 -5.35
N LEU A 54 -2.40 1.81 -4.67
CA LEU A 54 -1.91 2.20 -3.34
C LEU A 54 -1.26 3.58 -3.36
N ASN A 55 -0.45 3.87 -4.39
CA ASN A 55 0.17 5.17 -4.57
C ASN A 55 -0.88 6.28 -4.76
N ARG A 56 -1.95 6.05 -5.52
CA ARG A 56 -3.02 7.04 -5.71
C ARG A 56 -3.76 7.34 -4.40
N ILE A 57 -4.03 6.32 -3.56
CA ILE A 57 -4.57 6.53 -2.21
C ILE A 57 -3.61 7.39 -1.37
N MET A 58 -2.31 7.04 -1.36
CA MET A 58 -1.29 7.82 -0.65
C MET A 58 -1.22 9.27 -1.14
N CYS A 59 -1.20 9.48 -2.45
CA CYS A 59 -1.19 10.80 -3.08
C CYS A 59 -2.39 11.64 -2.64
N TYR A 60 -3.58 11.03 -2.60
CA TYR A 60 -4.78 11.69 -2.12
C TYR A 60 -4.69 12.10 -0.64
N MET A 61 -4.13 11.24 0.22
CA MET A 61 -3.97 11.52 1.65
C MET A 61 -2.91 12.58 1.94
N LEU A 62 -1.83 12.62 1.16
CA LEU A 62 -0.70 13.53 1.35
C LEU A 62 -0.74 14.79 0.47
N PHE A 63 -1.79 14.99 -0.32
CA PHE A 63 -1.92 16.11 -1.26
C PHE A 63 -0.77 16.16 -2.30
N ILE A 64 -0.39 15.01 -2.86
CA ILE A 64 0.69 14.85 -3.84
C ILE A 64 0.13 14.54 -5.24
N GLY A 65 0.75 15.07 -6.28
CA GLY A 65 0.43 14.71 -7.66
C GLY A 65 -0.97 15.15 -8.09
N THR A 66 -1.74 14.23 -8.68
CA THR A 66 -3.08 14.48 -9.23
C THR A 66 -4.21 14.39 -8.20
N TRP A 67 -3.90 14.50 -6.91
CA TRP A 67 -4.87 14.31 -5.81
C TRP A 67 -6.14 15.17 -5.92
N ARG A 68 -6.01 16.37 -6.49
CA ARG A 68 -7.12 17.35 -6.63
C ARG A 68 -8.15 16.97 -7.69
N ASP A 69 -7.83 15.98 -8.51
CA ASP A 69 -8.67 15.49 -9.61
C ASP A 69 -9.53 14.28 -9.16
N ASP A 70 -9.25 13.72 -7.98
CA ASP A 70 -9.95 12.58 -7.38
C ASP A 70 -11.01 13.03 -6.39
N SER A 71 -12.25 12.58 -6.57
CA SER A 71 -13.32 12.80 -5.59
C SER A 71 -13.18 11.82 -4.42
N PRO A 72 -13.72 12.12 -3.22
CA PRO A 72 -13.71 11.17 -2.12
C PRO A 72 -14.42 9.85 -2.48
N ALA A 73 -15.47 9.90 -3.31
CA ALA A 73 -16.12 8.70 -3.82
C ALA A 73 -15.17 7.85 -4.68
N ASP A 74 -14.39 8.48 -5.57
CA ASP A 74 -13.38 7.78 -6.38
C ASP A 74 -12.37 7.04 -5.47
N VAL A 75 -11.97 7.66 -4.36
CA VAL A 75 -11.02 7.07 -3.40
C VAL A 75 -11.63 5.91 -2.61
N ILE A 76 -12.92 5.99 -2.23
CA ILE A 76 -13.63 4.85 -1.61
C ILE A 76 -13.77 3.69 -2.59
N HIS A 77 -14.11 3.96 -3.85
CA HIS A 77 -14.14 2.91 -4.88
C HIS A 77 -12.75 2.30 -5.09
N LEU A 78 -11.71 3.12 -5.10
CA LEU A 78 -10.33 2.66 -5.18
C LEU A 78 -9.95 1.76 -4.00
N LYS A 79 -10.37 2.11 -2.77
CA LYS A 79 -10.19 1.25 -1.59
C LYS A 79 -10.80 -0.13 -1.82
N ARG A 80 -12.05 -0.21 -2.27
CA ARG A 80 -12.74 -1.49 -2.53
C ARG A 80 -11.99 -2.34 -3.54
N HIS A 81 -11.51 -1.71 -4.62
CA HIS A 81 -10.70 -2.38 -5.63
C HIS A 81 -9.40 -2.92 -5.03
N VAL A 82 -8.66 -2.09 -4.28
CA VAL A 82 -7.41 -2.49 -3.64
C VAL A 82 -7.62 -3.60 -2.62
N ASP A 83 -8.64 -3.50 -1.75
CA ASP A 83 -8.97 -4.54 -0.77
C ASP A 83 -9.28 -5.87 -1.46
N THR A 84 -10.10 -5.85 -2.51
CA THR A 84 -10.46 -7.07 -3.26
C THR A 84 -9.21 -7.73 -3.84
N THR A 85 -8.37 -6.94 -4.52
CA THR A 85 -7.14 -7.44 -5.14
C THR A 85 -6.14 -7.93 -4.09
N PHE A 86 -5.95 -7.18 -3.01
CA PHE A 86 -5.00 -7.52 -1.95
C PHE A 86 -5.43 -8.79 -1.21
N HIS A 87 -6.69 -8.91 -0.79
CA HIS A 87 -7.17 -10.09 -0.07
C HIS A 87 -7.21 -11.35 -0.94
N THR A 88 -7.41 -11.20 -2.25
CA THR A 88 -7.24 -12.32 -3.21
C THR A 88 -5.79 -12.80 -3.25
N ALA A 89 -4.84 -11.86 -3.23
CA ALA A 89 -3.41 -12.15 -3.29
C ALA A 89 -2.77 -12.42 -1.92
N ALA A 90 -3.48 -12.20 -0.80
CA ALA A 90 -2.93 -12.24 0.55
C ALA A 90 -2.18 -13.54 0.89
N PRO A 91 -2.63 -14.74 0.48
CA PRO A 91 -1.88 -15.98 0.72
C PRO A 91 -0.50 -16.04 0.06
N LEU A 92 -0.26 -15.20 -0.94
CA LEU A 92 1.02 -15.12 -1.65
C LEU A 92 2.02 -14.22 -0.93
N PHE A 93 1.56 -13.29 -0.10
CA PHE A 93 2.41 -12.34 0.61
C PHE A 93 2.75 -12.83 2.02
N SER A 94 3.80 -12.28 2.62
CA SER A 94 4.17 -12.58 3.99
C SER A 94 3.18 -11.95 5.00
N PRO A 95 3.12 -12.49 6.24
CA PRO A 95 2.37 -11.85 7.32
C PRO A 95 2.81 -10.41 7.59
N ALA A 96 4.08 -10.07 7.34
CA ALA A 96 4.60 -8.71 7.49
C ALA A 96 3.98 -7.75 6.48
N THR A 97 3.84 -8.15 5.21
CA THR A 97 3.11 -7.38 4.18
C THR A 97 1.65 -7.20 4.56
N ALA A 98 0.97 -8.26 5.04
CA ALA A 98 -0.42 -8.17 5.49
C ALA A 98 -0.60 -7.20 6.66
N ALA A 99 0.32 -7.22 7.64
CA ALA A 99 0.30 -6.29 8.76
C ALA A 99 0.56 -4.83 8.32
N ALA A 100 1.53 -4.62 7.43
CA ALA A 100 1.83 -3.29 6.89
C ALA A 100 0.66 -2.72 6.08
N TYR A 101 -0.01 -3.56 5.28
CA TYR A 101 -1.21 -3.20 4.54
C TYR A 101 -2.33 -2.74 5.48
N LYS A 102 -2.63 -3.58 6.49
CA LYS A 102 -3.64 -3.26 7.49
C LYS A 102 -3.34 -1.93 8.19
N ASN A 103 -2.10 -1.72 8.61
CA ASN A 103 -1.68 -0.48 9.27
C ASN A 103 -1.92 0.77 8.39
N MET A 104 -1.52 0.72 7.11
CA MET A 104 -1.80 1.82 6.18
C MET A 104 -3.31 2.04 6.01
N MET A 105 -4.09 0.98 5.85
CA MET A 105 -5.54 1.09 5.65
C MET A 105 -6.26 1.63 6.90
N ASP A 106 -5.82 1.26 8.11
CA ASP A 106 -6.39 1.76 9.37
C ASP A 106 -6.08 3.25 9.60
N LEU A 107 -4.94 3.73 9.11
CA LEU A 107 -4.59 5.17 9.11
C LEU A 107 -5.37 5.95 8.05
N THR A 108 -5.78 5.29 6.97
CA THR A 108 -6.47 5.92 5.83
C THR A 108 -7.97 5.96 6.02
N PHE A 109 -8.55 4.87 6.52
CA PHE A 109 -9.99 4.63 6.51
C PHE A 109 -10.52 4.18 7.87
N THR A 110 -11.77 4.52 8.12
CA THR A 110 -12.55 4.00 9.25
C THR A 110 -13.52 2.96 8.68
N THR A 111 -13.30 1.68 9.02
CA THR A 111 -13.90 0.52 8.34
C THR A 111 -15.05 -0.17 9.08
N TYR A 112 -15.61 0.46 10.12
CA TYR A 112 -16.65 -0.15 10.95
C TYR A 112 -17.77 0.85 11.26
N GLY A 113 -18.54 1.20 10.23
CA GLY A 113 -19.85 1.85 10.39
C GLY A 113 -20.94 0.83 10.70
N ASN A 114 -22.19 1.15 10.39
CA ASN A 114 -23.27 0.17 10.41
C ASN A 114 -23.10 -0.85 9.26
N TRP A 115 -23.83 -1.96 9.35
CA TRP A 115 -23.83 -2.95 8.29
C TRP A 115 -24.28 -2.33 6.97
N GLY A 116 -23.42 -2.41 5.95
CA GLY A 116 -23.66 -1.82 4.62
C GLY A 116 -23.16 -0.37 4.44
N ASP A 117 -22.63 0.27 5.48
CA ASP A 117 -22.08 1.63 5.36
C ASP A 117 -20.72 1.63 4.61
N ASP A 118 -20.53 2.65 3.77
CA ASP A 118 -19.27 2.89 3.08
C ASP A 118 -18.17 3.31 4.07
N ALA A 119 -16.93 2.89 3.77
CA ALA A 119 -15.77 3.35 4.51
C ALA A 119 -15.64 4.88 4.42
N ARG A 120 -15.16 5.50 5.51
CA ARG A 120 -14.87 6.94 5.55
C ARG A 120 -13.37 7.19 5.62
N LEU A 121 -12.93 8.32 5.09
CA LEU A 121 -11.56 8.80 5.07
C LEU A 121 -11.20 9.47 6.40
N ARG A 122 -10.07 9.09 6.99
CA ARG A 122 -9.52 9.65 8.23
C ARG A 122 -8.76 10.95 7.96
N THR A 123 -9.43 11.92 7.37
CA THR A 123 -8.90 13.24 7.02
C THR A 123 -10.08 14.20 6.85
N SER A 124 -9.83 15.48 6.56
CA SER A 124 -10.86 16.51 6.40
C SER A 124 -11.12 16.88 4.93
N ALA A 125 -12.30 17.46 4.68
CA ALA A 125 -12.70 17.92 3.35
C ALA A 125 -12.09 19.28 3.00
N PHE A 126 -11.76 20.12 4.00
CA PHE A 126 -11.37 21.52 3.87
C PHE A 126 -10.48 21.85 2.66
N ARG A 127 -9.25 21.30 2.61
CA ARG A 127 -8.29 21.59 1.53
C ARG A 127 -8.74 21.01 0.18
N ARG A 128 -9.47 19.90 0.20
CA ARG A 128 -9.91 19.19 -1.01
C ARG A 128 -11.04 19.91 -1.70
N ARG A 129 -11.98 20.42 -0.92
CA ARG A 129 -13.07 21.26 -1.40
C ARG A 129 -12.55 22.54 -2.05
N GLN A 130 -11.55 23.19 -1.45
CA GLN A 130 -10.94 24.41 -2.00
C GLN A 130 -10.12 24.18 -3.27
N ALA A 131 -9.43 23.05 -3.37
CA ALA A 131 -8.53 22.76 -4.49
C ALA A 131 -9.18 21.95 -5.62
N TRP A 132 -10.45 21.56 -5.47
CA TRP A 132 -11.18 20.73 -6.42
C TRP A 132 -11.18 21.32 -7.82
N LYS A 133 -10.57 20.62 -8.79
CA LYS A 133 -10.40 21.10 -10.17
C LYS A 133 -10.49 19.97 -11.21
N ARG A 134 -11.36 18.98 -11.00
CA ARG A 134 -11.59 17.94 -12.01
C ARG A 134 -12.09 18.59 -13.30
N GLN A 135 -11.49 18.21 -14.43
CA GLN A 135 -11.75 18.79 -15.76
C GLN A 135 -13.23 18.74 -16.20
N SER A 136 -14.07 17.94 -15.54
CA SER A 136 -15.46 17.68 -15.92
C SER A 136 -16.49 18.76 -15.55
N GLN A 137 -16.07 19.96 -15.10
CA GLN A 137 -16.97 21.04 -14.63
C GLN A 137 -17.92 20.65 -13.48
N THR A 138 -17.77 19.47 -12.88
CA THR A 138 -18.63 19.05 -11.76
C THR A 138 -18.23 19.85 -10.53
N PRO A 139 -19.14 20.64 -9.92
CA PRO A 139 -18.83 21.33 -8.68
C PRO A 139 -18.63 20.31 -7.55
N TRP A 140 -17.97 20.73 -6.47
CA TRP A 140 -17.89 19.93 -5.26
C TRP A 140 -19.31 19.62 -4.76
N ALA A 141 -19.63 18.35 -4.54
CA ALA A 141 -20.94 17.95 -4.02
C ALA A 141 -20.95 18.02 -2.48
N ASP A 142 -21.98 18.63 -1.88
CA ASP A 142 -22.06 18.74 -0.41
C ASP A 142 -22.17 17.38 0.29
N SER A 143 -22.76 16.38 -0.39
CA SER A 143 -22.81 15.00 0.09
C SER A 143 -21.41 14.40 0.29
N TRP A 144 -20.37 14.95 -0.35
CA TRP A 144 -19.01 14.46 -0.18
C TRP A 144 -18.43 14.72 1.21
N ASN A 145 -19.00 15.66 1.98
CA ASN A 145 -18.52 15.93 3.33
C ASN A 145 -18.74 14.73 4.26
N SER A 146 -19.72 13.85 4.00
CA SER A 146 -19.97 12.65 4.83
C SER A 146 -18.92 11.55 4.67
N PHE A 147 -18.04 11.65 3.66
CA PHE A 147 -16.95 10.70 3.45
C PHE A 147 -15.76 10.93 4.38
N PHE A 148 -15.75 12.00 5.16
CA PHE A 148 -14.62 12.40 6.00
C PHE A 148 -14.98 12.26 7.48
N THR A 149 -14.02 11.88 8.32
CA THR A 149 -14.23 11.77 9.77
C THR A 149 -13.60 12.90 10.57
N VAL A 150 -12.62 13.60 10.00
CA VAL A 150 -11.93 14.72 10.66
C VAL A 150 -12.63 16.01 10.29
N SER A 151 -12.90 16.84 11.29
CA SER A 151 -13.59 18.11 11.09
C SER A 151 -12.71 19.13 10.37
N ASP A 152 -13.34 20.11 9.71
CA ASP A 152 -12.64 21.13 8.92
C ASP A 152 -11.85 22.13 9.80
N ASP A 153 -12.10 22.18 11.11
CA ASP A 153 -11.38 22.97 12.12
C ASP A 153 -10.18 22.23 12.74
N GLU A 154 -10.11 20.90 12.63
CA GLU A 154 -9.01 20.10 13.16
C GLU A 154 -7.81 20.04 12.20
N ALA A 155 -6.66 20.58 12.61
CA ALA A 155 -5.46 20.61 11.80
C ALA A 155 -4.83 19.20 11.73
N ILE A 156 -4.41 18.79 10.53
CA ILE A 156 -3.64 17.56 10.38
C ILE A 156 -2.20 17.88 10.79
N THR A 157 -1.70 17.14 11.77
CA THR A 157 -0.38 17.40 12.36
C THR A 157 0.75 16.86 11.49
N GLU A 158 1.95 17.40 11.66
CA GLU A 158 3.14 16.90 10.97
C GLU A 158 3.43 15.44 11.34
N GLU A 159 3.20 15.06 12.60
CA GLU A 159 3.37 13.69 13.09
C GLU A 159 2.46 12.72 12.36
N TRP A 160 1.22 13.12 12.06
CA TRP A 160 0.30 12.29 11.28
C TRP A 160 0.84 12.05 9.86
N PHE A 161 1.37 13.09 9.20
CA PHE A 161 1.97 12.95 7.87
C PHE A 161 3.20 12.04 7.89
N ALA A 162 4.07 12.18 8.89
CA ALA A 162 5.23 11.33 9.08
C ALA A 162 4.83 9.86 9.33
N ALA A 163 3.84 9.63 10.19
CA ALA A 163 3.32 8.30 10.47
C ALA A 163 2.71 7.64 9.22
N TYR A 164 1.92 8.40 8.45
CA TYR A 164 1.30 7.90 7.22
C TYR A 164 2.34 7.53 6.17
N ARG A 165 3.36 8.38 5.94
CA ARG A 165 4.47 8.08 5.03
C ARG A 165 5.21 6.82 5.45
N LYS A 166 5.55 6.71 6.73
CA LYS A 166 6.21 5.51 7.27
C LYS A 166 5.37 4.25 7.04
N ALA A 167 4.06 4.33 7.20
CA ALA A 167 3.17 3.19 6.94
C ALA A 167 3.15 2.78 5.47
N TYR A 168 3.07 3.74 4.55
CA TYR A 168 3.12 3.49 3.10
C TYR A 168 4.50 2.95 2.67
N ASP A 169 5.58 3.57 3.12
CA ASP A 169 6.95 3.12 2.85
C ASP A 169 7.12 1.70 3.37
N SER A 170 6.69 1.41 4.61
CA SER A 170 6.74 0.06 5.18
C SER A 170 6.00 -0.96 4.32
N LEU A 171 4.79 -0.64 3.84
CA LEU A 171 4.02 -1.53 2.97
C LEU A 171 4.76 -1.85 1.67
N LEU A 172 5.17 -0.83 0.91
CA LEU A 172 5.88 -1.07 -0.35
C LEU A 172 7.16 -1.86 -0.13
N ALA A 173 7.86 -1.54 0.94
CA ALA A 173 9.14 -2.13 1.25
C ALA A 173 8.99 -3.62 1.64
N GLN A 174 7.89 -4.01 2.32
CA GLN A 174 7.56 -5.44 2.57
C GLN A 174 7.09 -6.16 1.29
N MET A 175 6.31 -5.51 0.44
CA MET A 175 5.91 -6.10 -0.86
C MET A 175 7.14 -6.36 -1.75
N VAL A 176 8.11 -5.44 -1.76
CA VAL A 176 9.37 -5.59 -2.51
C VAL A 176 10.22 -6.74 -1.95
N ASP A 177 10.27 -6.88 -0.62
CA ASP A 177 10.97 -7.99 0.04
C ASP A 177 10.34 -9.35 -0.33
N ASP A 178 9.00 -9.43 -0.38
CA ASP A 178 8.29 -10.64 -0.80
C ASP A 178 8.57 -11.02 -2.27
N ILE A 179 8.88 -10.04 -3.14
CA ILE A 179 9.27 -10.27 -4.54
C ILE A 179 10.75 -10.68 -4.65
N GLN A 180 11.54 -10.53 -3.58
CA GLN A 180 12.99 -10.80 -3.55
C GLN A 180 13.79 -9.96 -4.57
N LEU A 181 13.39 -8.70 -4.81
CA LEU A 181 14.21 -7.80 -5.62
C LEU A 181 15.51 -7.50 -4.85
N SER A 182 16.66 -7.74 -5.49
CA SER A 182 18.00 -7.75 -4.87
C SER A 182 18.45 -6.44 -4.21
N LYS A 183 17.69 -5.34 -4.36
CA LYS A 183 17.91 -4.06 -3.67
C LYS A 183 16.58 -3.40 -3.31
N ARG A 184 16.26 -3.41 -2.01
CA ARG A 184 15.18 -2.62 -1.40
C ARG A 184 15.65 -1.16 -1.22
N ARG A 185 14.75 -0.19 -1.40
CA ARG A 185 14.96 1.18 -0.87
C ARG A 185 14.31 1.27 0.51
N ASP A 186 14.94 2.00 1.43
CA ASP A 186 14.38 2.22 2.77
C ASP A 186 13.30 3.31 2.79
N ILE A 187 13.30 4.19 1.78
CA ILE A 187 12.42 5.36 1.68
C ILE A 187 11.86 5.42 0.25
N TYR A 188 10.52 5.39 0.12
CA TYR A 188 9.82 5.53 -1.16
C TYR A 188 9.08 6.88 -1.27
N THR A 189 8.93 7.61 -0.17
CA THR A 189 8.34 8.96 -0.13
C THR A 189 9.39 10.05 0.11
N THR A 190 9.05 11.33 -0.17
CA THR A 190 9.97 12.46 0.06
C THR A 190 9.39 13.43 1.10
N GLU A 191 10.23 13.95 2.00
CA GLU A 191 9.80 14.84 3.10
C GLU A 191 9.34 16.23 2.64
N THR A 192 9.78 16.71 1.47
CA THR A 192 9.49 18.06 0.94
C THR A 192 8.00 18.40 0.85
N VAL A 193 7.12 17.40 0.84
CA VAL A 193 5.66 17.59 0.73
C VAL A 193 5.02 18.04 2.06
N SER A 194 5.54 17.67 3.24
CA SER A 194 4.85 17.96 4.52
C SER A 194 4.83 19.46 4.82
N LEU A 195 5.87 20.17 4.37
CA LEU A 195 6.02 21.61 4.56
C LEU A 195 4.86 22.43 3.94
N ASN A 196 4.29 21.97 2.82
CA ASN A 196 3.17 22.65 2.17
C ASN A 196 1.80 22.22 2.72
N ALA A 197 1.69 20.98 3.18
CA ALA A 197 0.43 20.40 3.67
C ALA A 197 0.11 20.77 5.13
N HIS A 198 1.12 21.06 5.97
CA HIS A 198 0.94 21.42 7.37
C HIS A 198 0.72 22.93 7.61
N ASN A 199 1.20 23.81 6.71
CA ASN A 199 1.14 25.26 6.94
C ASN A 199 -0.30 25.76 7.13
N ASP A 200 -0.62 26.31 8.31
CA ASP A 200 -1.98 26.60 8.77
C ASP A 200 -2.52 27.88 8.11
N GLN A 201 -3.29 27.74 7.02
CA GLN A 201 -3.97 28.84 6.34
C GLN A 201 -5.45 28.97 6.73
N ARG A 202 -5.90 28.33 7.82
CA ARG A 202 -7.31 28.37 8.20
C ARG A 202 -7.65 29.72 8.83
N PRO A 203 -8.74 30.40 8.43
CA PRO A 203 -9.18 31.60 9.14
C PRO A 203 -9.58 31.21 10.56
N ARG A 204 -8.91 31.78 11.57
CA ARG A 204 -9.32 31.65 12.97
C ARG A 204 -10.75 32.15 13.08
N VAL A 205 -11.68 31.27 13.47
CA VAL A 205 -13.03 31.68 13.85
C VAL A 205 -12.92 32.48 15.15
N THR A 206 -12.77 33.80 15.03
CA THR A 206 -12.90 34.70 16.17
C THR A 206 -14.36 34.73 16.58
N GLY A 207 -14.63 34.22 17.78
CA GLY A 207 -15.96 34.21 18.39
C GLY A 207 -16.61 35.58 18.34
N ARG A 208 -17.80 35.63 17.74
CA ARG A 208 -18.71 36.77 17.72
C ARG A 208 -19.19 37.01 19.15
N GLN A 209 -18.54 37.90 19.91
CA GLN A 209 -19.13 38.45 21.13
C GLN A 209 -20.37 39.26 20.73
N GLY A 210 -21.54 38.75 21.09
CA GLY A 210 -22.81 39.42 20.90
C GLY A 210 -22.85 40.73 21.68
N ARG A 211 -23.19 41.81 20.98
CA ARG A 211 -23.66 43.07 21.57
C ARG A 211 -24.87 42.76 22.46
N ILE A 212 -24.73 42.97 23.77
CA ILE A 212 -25.86 43.26 24.64
C ILE A 212 -26.04 44.77 24.61
N THR A 213 -26.99 45.24 23.80
CA THR A 213 -27.55 46.58 23.94
C THR A 213 -28.54 46.54 25.11
N ALA A 214 -28.14 47.05 26.26
CA ALA A 214 -29.08 47.39 27.33
C ALA A 214 -29.78 48.71 26.94
N ARG A 215 -31.09 48.62 26.68
CA ARG A 215 -32.01 49.75 26.77
C ARG A 215 -32.68 49.68 28.14
N GLN A 216 -32.39 50.63 29.02
CA GLN A 216 -33.35 51.26 29.93
C GLN A 216 -32.98 52.74 30.03
#